data_AF-X1MDJ1-F1
#
_entry.id   AF-X1MDJ1-F1
#
_cell.length_a   1.000
_cell.length_b   1.000
_cell.length_c   1.000
_cell.angle_alpha   90.00
_cell.angle_beta   90.00
_cell.angle_gamma   90.00
#
_symmetry.space_group_name_H-M   'P 1'
#
loop_
_entity.id
_entity.type
_entity.pdbx_description
1 polymer ?
#
loop_
_entity_poly.entity_id
_entity_poly.type
_entity_poly.pdbx_seq_one_letter_code
_entity_poly.pdbx_strand_id
1 'polypeptide(L)'
;MIFDASGFVFEPPSVISRARRVLIKPSAAYPVSYPVTTSQSMLSAIIEGIRQVSDADVLILEGTPGGEPVYPIYQALGYNFPRVLTLDVKDCIWVEVDNPLPKPLAVPTFWVPNVILSCDYLMTVAP
;
A
#
# COMPACT_ATOMS: atom_id res chain seq x y z
N MET A 1 17.04 -5.13 -14.06
CA MET A 1 17.46 -3.73 -14.30
C MET A 1 17.21 -3.00 -12.99
N ILE A 2 18.25 -2.46 -12.35
CA ILE A 2 18.10 -1.67 -11.12
C ILE A 2 17.85 -0.23 -11.57
N PHE A 3 16.70 0.33 -11.23
CA PHE A 3 16.39 1.72 -11.52
C PHE A 3 16.73 2.57 -10.31
N ASP A 4 17.27 3.77 -10.54
CA ASP A 4 17.28 4.78 -9.49
C ASP A 4 15.83 5.18 -9.19
N ALA A 5 15.52 5.43 -7.92
CA ALA A 5 14.18 5.85 -7.50
C ALA A 5 13.70 7.15 -8.20
N SER A 6 14.62 7.96 -8.73
CA SER A 6 14.34 9.16 -9.53
C SER A 6 13.96 8.86 -10.98
N GLY A 7 14.31 7.69 -11.50
CA GLY A 7 13.95 7.23 -12.85
C GLY A 7 12.63 6.46 -12.90
N PHE A 8 11.98 6.26 -11.75
CA PHE A 8 10.71 5.56 -11.67
C PHE A 8 9.59 6.40 -12.30
N VAL A 9 8.90 5.80 -13.27
CA VAL A 9 7.72 6.37 -13.93
C VAL A 9 6.52 5.48 -13.63
N PHE A 10 5.46 6.05 -13.07
CA PHE A 10 4.22 5.34 -12.84
C PHE A 10 3.21 5.63 -13.95
N GLU A 11 2.80 4.59 -14.67
CA GLU A 11 1.69 4.64 -15.61
C GLU A 11 0.45 4.05 -14.94
N PRO A 12 -0.57 4.87 -14.58
CA PRO A 12 -1.73 4.39 -13.87
C PRO A 12 -2.55 3.44 -14.76
N PRO A 13 -2.84 2.20 -14.31
CA PRO A 13 -3.75 1.29 -15.01
C PRO A 13 -5.13 1.93 -15.20
N SER A 14 -5.74 1.70 -16.37
CA SER A 14 -7.01 2.36 -16.74
C SER A 14 -8.16 2.11 -15.75
N VAL A 15 -8.14 0.99 -15.03
CA VAL A 15 -9.11 0.65 -13.98
C VAL A 15 -9.11 1.66 -12.82
N ILE A 16 -7.97 2.31 -12.54
CA ILE A 16 -7.85 3.31 -11.47
C ILE A 16 -8.75 4.53 -11.74
N SER A 17 -9.00 4.88 -13.01
CA SER A 17 -9.88 6.00 -13.38
C SER A 17 -11.32 5.88 -12.86
N ARG A 18 -11.73 4.66 -12.50
CA ARG A 18 -13.07 4.34 -11.97
C ARG A 18 -13.05 3.89 -10.51
N ALA A 19 -11.87 3.74 -9.92
CA ALA A 19 -11.73 3.37 -8.52
C ALA A 19 -12.18 4.55 -7.64
N ARG A 20 -12.96 4.27 -6.58
CA ARG A 20 -13.28 5.25 -5.53
C ARG A 20 -12.21 5.23 -4.44
N ARG A 21 -11.60 4.08 -4.20
CA ARG A 21 -10.53 3.90 -3.21
C ARG A 21 -9.38 3.06 -3.76
N VAL A 22 -8.18 3.59 -3.65
CA VAL A 22 -6.93 2.92 -4.02
C VAL A 22 -6.09 2.70 -2.77
N LEU A 23 -5.73 1.45 -2.48
CA LEU A 23 -4.82 1.10 -1.40
C LEU A 23 -3.44 0.78 -1.96
N ILE A 24 -2.44 1.46 -1.40
CA ILE A 24 -1.02 1.25 -1.69
C ILE A 24 -0.40 0.58 -0.46
N LYS A 25 0.14 -0.62 -0.65
CA LYS A 25 0.98 -1.30 0.33
C LYS A 25 2.45 -1.09 -0.02
N PRO A 26 3.17 -0.13 0.58
CA PRO A 26 4.61 0.02 0.34
C PRO A 26 5.38 -1.16 0.93
N SER A 27 6.71 -1.17 0.77
CA SER A 27 7.63 -1.88 1.64
C SER A 27 8.10 -0.88 2.70
N ALA A 28 7.51 -0.93 3.89
CA ALA A 28 7.80 0.02 4.98
C ALA A 28 7.79 -0.66 6.37
N ALA A 29 8.34 -1.87 6.43
CA ALA A 29 8.43 -2.66 7.67
C ALA A 29 9.52 -2.17 8.66
N TYR A 30 10.46 -1.32 8.20
CA TYR A 30 11.62 -0.86 8.98
C TYR A 30 11.95 0.60 8.66
N PRO A 31 12.57 1.37 9.59
CA PRO A 31 12.94 2.77 9.38
C PRO A 31 14.29 2.91 8.63
N VAL A 32 14.50 2.13 7.57
CA VAL A 32 15.72 2.19 6.74
C VAL A 32 15.31 2.66 5.36
N SER A 33 15.94 3.74 4.87
CA SER A 33 15.58 4.33 3.59
C SER A 33 15.83 3.40 2.40
N TYR A 34 15.34 3.80 1.23
CA TYR A 34 15.67 3.16 -0.05
C TYR A 34 17.18 2.85 -0.17
N PRO A 35 17.58 1.67 -0.68
CA PRO A 35 16.77 0.65 -1.36
C PRO A 35 16.17 -0.44 -0.45
N VAL A 36 16.18 -0.26 0.88
CA VAL A 36 15.59 -1.27 1.79
C VAL A 36 14.06 -1.16 1.84
N THR A 37 13.55 0.07 1.80
CA THR A 37 12.13 0.39 1.78
C THR A 37 11.75 1.15 0.53
N THR A 38 10.45 1.22 0.24
CA THR A 38 9.93 2.06 -0.84
C THR A 38 10.30 3.52 -0.56
N SER A 39 10.92 4.20 -1.53
CA SER A 39 11.26 5.61 -1.36
C SER A 39 10.01 6.48 -1.29
N GLN A 40 10.12 7.61 -0.58
CA GLN A 40 9.10 8.65 -0.57
C GLN A 40 8.82 9.16 -1.99
N SER A 41 9.85 9.31 -2.84
CA SER A 41 9.72 9.82 -4.20
C SER A 41 8.91 8.89 -5.11
N MET A 42 9.10 7.57 -5.00
CA MET A 42 8.31 6.59 -5.77
C MET A 42 6.84 6.64 -5.37
N LEU A 43 6.55 6.71 -4.07
CA LEU A 43 5.17 6.87 -3.60
C LEU A 43 4.56 8.19 -4.09
N SER A 44 5.31 9.29 -4.08
CA SER A 44 4.85 10.57 -4.62
C SER A 44 4.46 10.43 -6.09
N ALA A 45 5.33 9.82 -6.91
CA ALA A 45 5.07 9.59 -8.33
C ALA A 45 3.82 8.72 -8.58
N ILE A 46 3.60 7.68 -7.75
CA ILE A 46 2.40 6.83 -7.84
C ILE A 46 1.15 7.63 -7.48
N ILE A 47 1.17 8.35 -6.35
CA ILE A 47 0.04 9.16 -5.88
C ILE A 47 -0.31 10.23 -6.93
N GLU A 48 0.69 10.92 -7.47
CA GLU A 48 0.50 11.93 -8.52
C GLU A 48 -0.10 11.31 -9.78
N GLY A 49 0.41 10.15 -10.25
CA GLY A 49 -0.14 9.46 -11.41
C GLY A 49 -1.58 8.97 -11.21
N ILE A 50 -1.93 8.47 -10.02
CA ILE A 50 -3.33 8.17 -9.67
C ILE A 50 -4.20 9.42 -9.80
N ARG A 51 -3.73 10.56 -9.27
CA ARG A 51 -4.44 11.85 -9.29
C ARG A 51 -4.61 12.44 -10.68
N GLN A 52 -3.76 12.09 -11.65
CA GLN A 52 -3.95 12.50 -13.04
C GLN A 52 -5.19 11.86 -13.69
N VAL A 53 -5.65 10.71 -13.19
CA VAL A 53 -6.72 9.94 -13.83
C VAL A 53 -7.94 9.72 -12.94
N SER A 54 -7.86 10.03 -11.64
CA SER A 54 -8.91 9.73 -10.67
C SER A 54 -8.87 10.66 -9.45
N ASP A 55 -10.05 10.93 -8.89
CA ASP A 55 -10.23 11.60 -7.60
C ASP A 55 -10.28 10.63 -6.41
N ALA A 56 -9.97 9.34 -6.61
CA ALA A 56 -10.03 8.29 -5.59
C ALA A 56 -9.42 8.69 -4.23
N ASP A 57 -9.98 8.19 -3.14
CA ASP A 57 -9.30 8.22 -1.85
C ASP A 57 -8.07 7.31 -1.95
N VAL A 58 -6.90 7.84 -1.62
CA VAL A 58 -5.65 7.07 -1.62
C VAL A 58 -5.30 6.73 -0.18
N LEU A 59 -5.09 5.43 0.06
CA LEU A 59 -4.73 4.89 1.36
C LEU A 59 -3.34 4.27 1.27
N ILE A 60 -2.52 4.51 2.27
CA ILE A 60 -1.27 3.77 2.49
C ILE A 60 -1.51 2.86 3.70
N LEU A 61 -1.32 1.56 3.52
CA LEU A 61 -1.48 0.57 4.58
C LEU A 61 -0.21 -0.28 4.67
N GLU A 62 0.38 -0.37 5.86
CA GLU A 62 1.44 -1.30 6.17
C GLU A 62 1.41 -1.70 7.66
N GLY A 63 2.03 -2.82 7.99
CA GLY A 63 2.26 -3.26 9.36
C GLY A 63 3.74 -3.49 9.63
N THR A 64 4.09 -3.61 10.91
CA THR A 64 5.44 -4.04 11.30
C THR A 64 5.47 -5.54 11.59
N PRO A 65 6.60 -6.23 11.35
CA PRO A 65 6.71 -7.66 11.65
C PRO A 65 6.47 -8.02 13.12
N GLY A 66 6.74 -7.08 14.03
CA GLY A 66 6.53 -7.25 15.47
C GLY A 66 5.13 -6.89 15.96
N GLY A 67 4.25 -6.37 15.10
CA GLY A 67 2.93 -5.85 15.50
C GLY A 67 2.98 -4.52 16.25
N GLU A 68 4.14 -3.86 16.29
CA GLU A 68 4.30 -2.50 16.78
C GLU A 68 3.70 -1.48 15.80
N PRO A 69 3.34 -0.27 16.27
CA PRO A 69 2.79 0.74 15.41
C PRO A 69 3.71 1.11 14.24
N VAL A 70 3.15 1.28 13.04
CA VAL A 70 3.90 1.62 11.81
C VAL A 70 4.20 3.13 11.69
N TYR A 71 3.45 3.98 12.39
CA TYR A 71 3.57 5.45 12.26
C TYR A 71 5.00 6.00 12.51
N PRO A 72 5.78 5.51 13.50
CA PRO A 72 7.18 5.93 13.66
C PRO A 72 8.04 5.63 12.43
N ILE A 73 7.75 4.54 11.72
CA ILE A 73 8.46 4.17 10.49
C ILE A 73 8.06 5.10 9.34
N TYR A 74 6.77 5.38 9.17
CA TYR A 74 6.31 6.38 8.20
C TYR A 74 6.96 7.75 8.44
N GLN A 75 7.07 8.18 9.69
CA GLN A 75 7.75 9.41 10.05
C GLN A 75 9.23 9.38 9.66
N ALA A 76 9.95 8.31 10.01
CA ALA A 76 11.36 8.13 9.67
C ALA A 76 11.61 8.08 8.16
N LEU A 77 10.69 7.51 7.39
CA LEU A 77 10.75 7.43 5.93
C LEU A 77 10.22 8.69 5.22
N GLY A 78 9.74 9.68 5.96
CA GLY A 78 9.21 10.93 5.39
C GLY A 78 7.89 10.75 4.65
N TYR A 79 7.09 9.74 4.98
CA TYR A 79 5.79 9.51 4.36
C TYR A 79 4.76 10.52 4.87
N ASN A 80 4.77 11.69 4.23
CA ASN A 80 3.85 12.78 4.50
C ASN A 80 3.29 13.28 3.16
N PHE A 81 2.17 12.71 2.73
CA PHE A 81 1.54 13.00 1.45
C PHE A 81 0.21 13.73 1.65
N PRO A 82 -0.06 14.83 0.93
CA PRO A 82 -1.32 15.55 1.05
C PRO A 82 -2.49 14.71 0.53
N ARG A 83 -3.63 14.75 1.23
CA ARG A 83 -4.86 14.01 0.85
C ARG A 83 -4.65 12.50 0.67
N VAL A 84 -3.78 11.92 1.49
CA VAL A 84 -3.55 10.48 1.61
C VAL A 84 -3.78 10.06 3.05
N LEU A 85 -4.51 8.97 3.24
CA LEU A 85 -4.74 8.38 4.57
C LEU A 85 -3.68 7.31 4.83
N THR A 86 -2.80 7.52 5.79
CA THR A 86 -1.86 6.50 6.27
C THR A 86 -2.52 5.69 7.39
N LEU A 87 -2.51 4.37 7.26
CA LEU A 87 -3.16 3.43 8.17
C LEU A 87 -2.16 2.40 8.67
N ASP A 88 -2.37 1.99 9.92
CA ASP A 88 -1.68 0.87 10.53
C ASP A 88 -2.53 -0.40 10.45
N VAL A 89 -1.94 -1.49 9.96
CA VAL A 89 -2.56 -2.82 10.01
C VAL A 89 -2.97 -3.20 11.44
N LYS A 90 -2.19 -2.77 12.43
CA LYS A 90 -2.46 -3.00 13.86
C LYS A 90 -3.80 -2.41 14.32
N ASP A 91 -4.21 -1.30 13.73
CA ASP A 91 -5.44 -0.57 14.11
C ASP A 91 -6.66 -1.03 13.29
N CYS A 92 -6.48 -1.94 12.34
CA CYS A 92 -7.55 -2.43 11.49
C CYS A 92 -8.39 -3.51 12.17
N ILE A 93 -9.68 -3.58 11.80
CA ILE A 93 -10.52 -4.71 12.15
C ILE A 93 -10.12 -5.87 11.25
N TRP A 94 -9.82 -7.02 11.85
CA TRP A 94 -9.51 -8.24 11.12
C TRP A 94 -10.79 -9.00 10.80
N VAL A 95 -10.89 -9.48 9.57
CA VAL A 95 -12.00 -10.30 9.11
C VAL A 95 -11.48 -11.57 8.48
N GLU A 96 -12.15 -12.68 8.76
CA GLU A 96 -11.88 -13.95 8.13
C GLU A 96 -12.53 -13.98 6.74
N VAL A 97 -11.77 -14.38 5.73
CA VAL A 97 -12.21 -14.49 4.34
C VAL A 97 -11.88 -15.87 3.78
N ASP A 98 -12.68 -16.32 2.82
CA ASP A 98 -12.43 -17.56 2.10
C ASP A 98 -11.14 -17.47 1.29
N ASN A 99 -10.43 -18.58 1.20
CA ASN A 99 -9.29 -18.69 0.31
C ASN A 99 -9.76 -18.62 -1.15
N PRO A 100 -9.24 -17.66 -1.96
CA PRO A 100 -9.69 -17.50 -3.34
C PRO A 100 -9.27 -18.67 -4.25
N LEU A 101 -8.38 -19.55 -3.78
CA LEU A 101 -8.01 -20.76 -4.52
C LEU A 101 -9.22 -21.70 -4.64
N PRO A 102 -9.57 -22.18 -5.85
CA PRO A 102 -10.68 -23.12 -6.04
C PRO A 102 -10.53 -24.44 -5.26
N LYS A 103 -9.28 -24.81 -4.94
CA LYS A 103 -8.92 -25.97 -4.10
C LYS A 103 -7.84 -25.56 -3.11
N PRO A 104 -8.23 -25.07 -1.91
CA PRO A 104 -7.26 -24.70 -0.88
C PRO A 104 -6.43 -25.91 -0.44
N LEU A 105 -5.10 -25.77 -0.42
CA LEU A 105 -4.18 -26.88 -0.09
C LEU A 105 -4.04 -27.11 1.42
N ALA A 106 -4.07 -26.05 2.23
CA ALA A 106 -3.78 -26.14 3.67
C ALA A 106 -4.71 -25.25 4.53
N VAL A 107 -5.06 -24.05 4.04
CA VAL A 107 -5.87 -23.08 4.78
C VAL A 107 -7.13 -22.73 3.99
N PRO A 108 -8.34 -23.13 4.45
CA PRO A 108 -9.59 -22.85 3.73
C PRO A 108 -10.01 -21.37 3.83
N THR A 109 -9.59 -20.69 4.90
CA THR A 109 -9.84 -19.28 5.17
C THR A 109 -8.55 -18.62 5.67
N PHE A 110 -8.48 -17.30 5.59
CA PHE A 110 -7.42 -16.51 6.22
C PHE A 110 -7.93 -15.14 6.68
N TRP A 111 -7.19 -14.51 7.58
CA TRP A 111 -7.55 -13.21 8.14
C TRP A 111 -6.92 -12.07 7.36
N VAL A 112 -7.71 -11.02 7.11
CA VAL A 112 -7.25 -9.82 6.44
C VAL A 112 -7.75 -8.55 7.14
N PRO A 113 -7.04 -7.41 7.02
CA PRO A 113 -7.56 -6.11 7.42
C PRO A 113 -8.80 -5.75 6.60
N ASN A 114 -9.92 -5.47 7.24
CA ASN A 114 -11.20 -5.17 6.59
C ASN A 114 -11.12 -4.05 5.53
N VAL A 115 -10.19 -3.10 5.71
CA VAL A 115 -9.97 -2.00 4.77
C VAL A 115 -9.65 -2.50 3.36
N ILE A 116 -8.97 -3.65 3.20
CA ILE A 116 -8.65 -4.19 1.87
C ILE A 116 -9.90 -4.59 1.09
N LEU A 117 -10.97 -4.98 1.78
CA LEU A 117 -12.26 -5.34 1.17
C LEU A 117 -13.08 -4.10 0.78
N SER A 118 -12.71 -2.93 1.30
CA SER A 118 -13.39 -1.66 1.04
C SER A 118 -12.74 -0.84 -0.09
N CYS A 119 -11.64 -1.33 -0.66
CA CYS A 119 -10.90 -0.67 -1.73
C CYS A 119 -11.18 -1.32 -3.08
N ASP A 120 -11.31 -0.49 -4.12
CA ASP A 120 -11.59 -0.96 -5.48
C ASP A 120 -10.33 -1.40 -6.22
N TYR A 121 -9.18 -0.87 -5.81
CA TYR A 121 -7.88 -1.21 -6.38
C TYR A 121 -6.83 -1.35 -5.28
N LEU A 122 -6.12 -2.47 -5.29
CA LEU A 122 -5.06 -2.81 -4.34
C LEU A 122 -3.75 -2.93 -5.11
N MET A 123 -2.68 -2.29 -4.63
CA MET A 123 -1.36 -2.46 -5.21
C MET A 123 -0.27 -2.54 -4.14
N THR A 124 0.77 -3.33 -4.41
CA THR A 124 1.98 -3.41 -3.60
C THR A 124 3.13 -2.72 -4.34
N VAL A 125 3.93 -1.96 -3.62
CA VAL A 125 5.12 -1.26 -4.14
C VAL A 125 6.32 -1.72 -3.33
N ALA A 126 7.37 -2.17 -3.99
CA ALA A 126 8.63 -2.60 -3.38
C ALA A 126 9.81 -1.91 -4.08
N PRO A 127 10.93 -1.68 -3.36
CA PRO A 127 12.17 -1.13 -3.94
C PRO A 127 12.82 -2.06 -4.96
#